data_AF-A0A9P0PTA1-F1
#
_entry.id   AF-A0A9P0PTA1-F1
#
_cell.length_a   1.000
_cell.length_b   1.000
_cell.length_c   1.000
_cell.angle_alpha   90.00
_cell.angle_beta   90.00
_cell.angle_gamma   90.00
#
_symmetry.space_group_name_H-M   'P 1'
#
loop_
_entity.id
_entity.type
_entity.pdbx_description
1 polymer ?
#
loop_
_entity_poly.entity_id
_entity_poly.type
_entity_poly.pdbx_seq_one_letter_code
_entity_poly.pdbx_strand_id
1 'polypeptide(L)'
;MGEKLDENFFYNTMLTKALIQLLPPFERRATLMWFEKLLTMDKSKEEKEMRNEYLWFILLMLQCQKIREPFNRPPPDEMEPLRDIVIGTKHKITDVVCSFGGKF
;
A
#
# COMPACT_ATOMS: atom_id res chain seq x y z
N MET A 1 2.08 -12.51 -18.79
CA MET A 1 2.12 -11.16 -18.18
C MET A 1 1.35 -11.10 -16.87
N GLY A 2 0.17 -11.73 -16.75
CA GLY A 2 -0.59 -11.83 -15.49
C GLY A 2 0.14 -12.59 -14.36
N GLU A 3 0.84 -13.68 -14.66
CA GLU A 3 1.56 -14.49 -13.66
C GLU A 3 2.60 -13.67 -12.86
N LYS A 4 3.35 -12.79 -13.54
CA LYS A 4 4.32 -11.90 -12.89
C LYS A 4 3.66 -10.89 -11.93
N LEU A 5 2.43 -10.45 -12.23
CA LEU A 5 1.68 -9.57 -11.34
C LEU A 5 1.24 -10.32 -10.08
N ASP A 6 0.82 -11.57 -10.22
CA ASP A 6 0.43 -12.42 -9.09
C ASP A 6 1.64 -12.79 -8.21
N GLU A 7 2.78 -13.12 -8.80
CA GLU A 7 4.03 -13.38 -8.08
C GLU A 7 4.49 -12.15 -7.27
N ASN A 8 4.56 -10.98 -7.90
CA ASN A 8 4.92 -9.73 -7.23
C ASN A 8 3.98 -9.46 -6.04
N PHE A 9 2.68 -9.66 -6.24
CA PHE A 9 1.69 -9.49 -5.19
C PHE A 9 1.90 -10.47 -4.04
N PHE A 10 2.16 -11.74 -4.35
CA PHE A 10 2.38 -12.80 -3.37
C PHE A 10 3.58 -12.50 -2.46
N TYR A 11 4.73 -12.14 -3.03
CA TYR A 11 5.93 -11.83 -2.25
C TYR A 11 5.75 -10.57 -1.40
N ASN A 12 5.21 -9.50 -1.98
CA ASN A 12 4.92 -8.27 -1.23
C ASN A 12 3.90 -8.52 -0.12
N THR A 13 2.96 -9.44 -0.33
CA THR A 13 1.96 -9.84 0.67
C THR A 13 2.63 -10.55 1.85
N MET A 14 3.54 -11.49 1.60
CA MET A 14 4.29 -12.15 2.67
C MET A 14 5.08 -11.14 3.52
N LEU A 15 5.75 -10.21 2.88
CA LEU A 15 6.51 -9.18 3.59
C LEU A 15 5.59 -8.20 4.35
N THR A 16 4.48 -7.78 3.75
CA THR A 16 3.46 -6.94 4.39
C THR A 16 2.91 -7.60 5.66
N LYS A 17 2.57 -8.89 5.60
CA LYS A 17 2.11 -9.66 6.76
C LYS A 17 3.12 -9.69 7.90
N ALA A 18 4.42 -9.71 7.59
CA ALA A 18 5.47 -9.64 8.60
C ALA A 18 5.58 -8.23 9.21
N LEU A 19 5.64 -7.19 8.38
CA LEU A 19 5.87 -5.81 8.84
C LEU A 19 4.67 -5.20 9.57
N ILE A 20 3.43 -5.56 9.19
CA ILE A 20 2.22 -5.04 9.86
C ILE A 20 2.16 -5.44 11.34
N GLN A 21 2.85 -6.52 11.72
CA GLN A 21 2.98 -6.96 13.11
C GLN A 21 3.85 -6.04 13.97
N LEU A 22 4.62 -5.15 13.35
CA LEU A 22 5.47 -4.18 14.03
C LEU A 22 4.75 -2.85 14.30
N LEU A 23 3.59 -2.64 13.67
CA LEU A 23 2.79 -1.44 13.91
C LEU A 23 2.11 -1.48 15.28
N PRO A 24 1.97 -0.30 15.94
CA PRO A 24 1.11 -0.15 17.10
C PRO A 24 -0.34 -0.62 16.80
N PRO A 25 -1.05 -1.22 17.78
CA PRO A 25 -2.40 -1.75 17.54
C PRO A 25 -3.41 -0.75 16.97
N PHE A 26 -3.29 0.54 17.35
CA PHE A 26 -4.22 1.58 16.91
C PHE A 26 -4.04 1.96 15.43
N GLU A 27 -2.84 1.84 14.86
CA GLU A 27 -2.57 2.09 13.44
C GLU A 27 -2.87 0.86 12.58
N ARG A 28 -2.70 -0.33 13.16
CA ARG A 28 -2.81 -1.61 12.47
C ARG A 28 -4.17 -1.84 11.82
N ARG A 29 -5.26 -1.40 12.46
CA ARG A 29 -6.63 -1.73 12.02
C ARG A 29 -6.92 -1.21 10.61
N ALA A 30 -6.61 0.06 10.32
CA ALA A 30 -6.87 0.64 9.01
C ALA A 30 -6.01 -0.03 7.93
N THR A 31 -4.73 -0.28 8.21
CA THR A 31 -3.83 -0.95 7.27
C THR A 31 -4.26 -2.38 6.96
N LEU A 32 -4.80 -3.12 7.94
CA LEU A 32 -5.37 -4.44 7.72
C LEU A 32 -6.58 -4.40 6.77
N MET A 33 -7.46 -3.40 6.92
CA MET A 33 -8.62 -3.24 6.02
C MET A 33 -8.18 -2.96 4.58
N TRP A 34 -7.16 -2.12 4.38
CA TRP A 34 -6.55 -1.93 3.06
C TRP A 34 -5.99 -3.25 2.52
N PHE A 35 -5.23 -3.98 3.33
CA PHE A 35 -4.65 -5.24 2.91
C PHE A 35 -5.72 -6.28 2.52
N GLU A 36 -6.80 -6.40 3.28
CA GLU A 36 -7.97 -7.25 2.96
C GLU A 36 -8.64 -6.83 1.65
N LYS A 37 -8.82 -5.53 1.42
CA LYS A 37 -9.35 -5.01 0.15
C LYS A 37 -8.46 -5.41 -1.03
N LEU A 38 -7.14 -5.21 -0.92
CA LEU A 38 -6.20 -5.52 -2.00
C LEU A 38 -6.16 -7.02 -2.36
N LEU A 39 -6.39 -7.91 -1.38
CA LEU A 39 -6.50 -9.36 -1.62
C LEU A 39 -7.68 -9.72 -2.53
N THR A 40 -8.72 -8.87 -2.61
CA THR A 40 -9.92 -9.11 -3.43
C THR A 40 -9.84 -8.55 -4.86
N MET A 41 -8.77 -7.81 -5.20
CA MET A 41 -8.61 -7.11 -6.48
C MET A 41 -7.88 -7.98 -7.51
N ASP A 42 -8.43 -9.13 -7.89
CA ASP A 42 -7.75 -10.12 -8.72
C ASP A 42 -8.47 -10.46 -10.03
N LYS A 43 -9.54 -9.73 -10.38
CA LYS A 43 -10.46 -10.11 -11.46
C LYS A 43 -9.95 -9.70 -12.84
N SER A 44 -9.31 -8.53 -12.95
CA SER A 44 -8.75 -8.03 -14.20
C SER A 44 -7.27 -7.73 -14.11
N LYS A 45 -6.61 -7.57 -15.26
CA LYS A 45 -5.21 -7.17 -15.30
C LYS A 45 -5.02 -5.79 -14.66
N GLU A 46 -5.94 -4.87 -14.91
CA GLU A 46 -5.94 -3.51 -14.40
C GLU A 46 -6.09 -3.50 -12.86
N GLU A 47 -6.99 -4.34 -12.32
CA GLU A 47 -7.10 -4.53 -10.86
C GLU A 47 -5.80 -5.09 -10.27
N LYS A 48 -5.17 -6.07 -10.94
CA LYS A 48 -3.90 -6.67 -10.51
C LYS A 48 -2.73 -5.68 -10.54
N GLU A 49 -2.67 -4.82 -11.54
CA GLU A 49 -1.68 -3.74 -11.63
C GLU A 49 -1.91 -2.74 -10.49
N MET A 50 -3.15 -2.28 -10.32
CA MET A 50 -3.52 -1.33 -9.28
C MET A 50 -3.23 -1.87 -7.88
N ARG A 51 -3.62 -3.10 -7.55
CA ARG A 51 -3.34 -3.65 -6.22
C ARG A 51 -1.85 -3.76 -5.93
N ASN A 52 -1.03 -4.00 -6.96
CA ASN A 52 0.42 -4.12 -6.81
C ASN A 52 1.05 -2.77 -6.50
N GLU A 53 0.59 -1.71 -7.15
CA GLU A 53 1.01 -0.33 -6.85
C GLU A 53 0.65 0.05 -5.41
N TYR A 54 -0.60 -0.19 -5.00
CA TYR A 54 -1.06 0.06 -3.63
C TYR A 54 -0.25 -0.72 -2.60
N LEU A 55 -0.08 -2.02 -2.79
CA LEU A 55 0.63 -2.87 -1.83
C LEU A 55 2.10 -2.44 -1.69
N TRP A 56 2.76 -2.11 -2.81
CA TRP A 56 4.12 -1.60 -2.78
C TRP A 56 4.22 -0.27 -2.02
N PHE A 57 3.28 0.65 -2.22
CA PHE A 57 3.30 1.93 -1.52
C PHE A 57 3.03 1.79 -0.01
N ILE A 58 2.07 0.94 0.37
CA ILE A 58 1.84 0.56 1.78
C ILE A 58 3.10 -0.05 2.39
N LEU A 59 3.79 -0.92 1.65
CA LEU A 59 5.01 -1.56 2.10
C LEU A 59 6.12 -0.54 2.39
N LEU A 60 6.28 0.50 1.56
CA LEU A 60 7.23 1.59 1.84
C LEU A 60 6.91 2.30 3.17
N MET A 61 5.64 2.60 3.42
CA MET A 61 5.23 3.23 4.70
C MET A 61 5.44 2.30 5.90
N LEU A 62 5.19 1.00 5.74
CA LEU A 62 5.46 -0.02 6.76
C LEU A 62 6.95 -0.10 7.10
N GLN A 63 7.83 -0.03 6.09
CA GLN A 63 9.28 0.00 6.31
C GLN A 63 9.73 1.25 7.08
N CYS A 64 9.05 2.39 6.88
CA CYS A 64 9.26 3.60 7.68
C CYS A 64 8.57 3.56 9.05
N GLN A 65 7.83 2.49 9.38
CA GLN A 65 6.99 2.37 10.58
C GLN A 65 6.05 3.57 10.80
N LYS A 66 5.58 4.17 9.70
CA LYS A 66 4.70 5.35 9.76
C LYS A 66 3.65 5.29 8.66
N ILE A 67 2.45 4.88 9.04
CA ILE A 67 1.29 4.92 8.16
C ILE A 67 0.73 6.34 8.09
N ARG A 68 0.44 6.81 6.88
CA ARG A 68 -0.09 8.16 6.63
C ARG A 68 -1.40 8.09 5.85
N GLU A 69 -2.06 9.23 5.72
CA GLU A 69 -3.22 9.35 4.82
C GLU A 69 -2.85 8.93 3.39
N PRO A 70 -3.75 8.25 2.66
CA PRO A 70 -5.10 7.81 3.06
C PRO A 70 -5.13 6.50 3.90
N PHE A 71 -3.99 5.83 4.09
CA PHE A 71 -3.88 4.47 4.62
C PHE A 71 -4.06 4.34 6.13
N ASN A 72 -4.16 5.46 6.84
CA ASN A 72 -4.56 5.54 8.24
C ASN A 72 -6.09 5.57 8.43
N ARG A 73 -6.86 5.50 7.34
CA ARG A 73 -8.32 5.40 7.32
C ARG A 73 -8.75 4.16 6.53
N PRO A 74 -9.99 3.67 6.67
CA PRO A 74 -10.52 2.59 5.84
C PRO A 74 -10.37 2.86 4.34
N PRO A 75 -10.17 1.82 3.50
CA PRO A 75 -10.20 1.98 2.06
C PRO A 75 -11.59 2.42 1.56
N PRO A 76 -11.66 3.17 0.45
CA PRO A 76 -12.93 3.47 -0.20
C PRO A 76 -13.57 2.20 -0.80
N ASP A 77 -14.88 2.26 -1.05
CA ASP A 77 -15.60 1.17 -1.70
C ASP A 77 -15.12 0.97 -3.15
N GLU A 78 -14.98 2.07 -3.87
CA GLU A 78 -14.43 2.12 -5.23
C GLU A 78 -12.97 2.57 -5.20
N MET A 79 -12.11 1.80 -5.85
CA MET A 79 -10.68 2.04 -5.87
C MET A 79 -10.31 2.87 -7.09
N GLU A 80 -9.62 3.98 -6.86
CA GLU A 80 -9.06 4.81 -7.92
C GLU A 80 -7.57 4.51 -8.11
N PRO A 81 -6.95 4.89 -9.24
CA PRO A 81 -5.51 4.78 -9.41
C PRO A 81 -4.76 5.47 -8.27
N LEU A 82 -3.72 4.82 -7.72
CA LEU A 82 -3.00 5.30 -6.54
C LEU A 82 -2.51 6.74 -6.68
N ARG A 83 -2.01 7.10 -7.87
CA ARG A 83 -1.52 8.45 -8.18
C ARG A 83 -2.57 9.54 -7.91
N ASP A 84 -3.84 9.26 -8.18
CA ASP A 84 -4.92 10.23 -8.10
C ASP A 84 -5.29 10.47 -6.63
N ILE A 85 -5.26 9.41 -5.82
CA ILE A 85 -5.49 9.51 -4.37
C ILE A 85 -4.34 10.22 -3.67
N VAL A 86 -3.09 9.91 -4.01
CA VAL A 86 -1.93 10.47 -3.29
C VAL A 86 -1.70 11.95 -3.62
N ILE A 87 -1.89 12.36 -4.88
CA ILE A 87 -1.82 13.78 -5.28
C ILE A 87 -2.91 14.63 -4.61
N GLY A 88 -4.08 14.05 -4.35
CA GLY A 88 -5.18 14.71 -3.65
C GLY A 88 -4.93 14.95 -2.16
N THR A 89 -3.96 14.27 -1.54
CA THR A 89 -3.62 14.48 -0.12
C THR A 89 -2.63 15.63 0.06
N LYS A 90 -2.78 16.42 1.13
CA LYS A 90 -1.86 17.54 1.46
C LYS A 90 -0.41 17.10 1.75
N HIS A 91 -0.14 15.80 1.77
CA HIS A 91 1.18 15.22 2.01
C HIS A 91 1.78 14.77 0.69
N LYS A 92 2.88 15.40 0.28
CA LYS A 92 3.54 15.06 -0.99
C LYS A 92 4.21 13.68 -0.86
N ILE A 93 4.20 12.88 -1.93
CA ILE A 93 4.95 11.60 -2.04
C ILE A 93 6.39 11.76 -1.58
N THR A 94 6.98 12.94 -1.78
CA THR A 94 8.31 13.32 -1.32
C THR A 94 8.52 13.12 0.18
N ASP A 95 7.50 13.22 1.03
CA ASP A 95 7.65 13.06 2.48
C ASP A 95 7.82 11.60 2.91
N VAL A 96 7.36 10.66 2.09
CA VAL A 96 7.55 9.21 2.30
C VAL A 96 8.95 8.80 1.79
N VAL A 97 9.35 9.32 0.62
CA VAL A 97 10.65 9.01 0.00
C VAL A 97 11.82 9.69 0.73
N CYS A 98 11.67 10.92 1.24
CA CYS A 98 12.75 11.63 1.95
C CYS A 98 13.13 11.03 3.30
N SER A 99 12.32 10.14 3.87
CA SER A 99 12.66 9.41 5.10
C SER A 99 13.74 8.33 4.87
N PHE A 100 14.05 7.99 3.60
CA PHE A 100 15.02 6.96 3.23
C PHE A 100 16.47 7.44 3.11
N GLY A 101 16.78 8.71 3.44
CA GLY A 101 18.18 9.16 3.59
C GLY A 101 19.08 8.99 2.36
N GLY A 102 18.53 8.72 1.18
CA GLY A 102 19.26 8.63 -0.08
C GLY A 102 19.17 9.94 -0.83
N LYS A 103 20.28 10.67 -0.93
CA LYS A 103 20.43 11.75 -1.91
C LYS A 103 20.39 11.11 -3.30
N PHE A 104 19.56 11.63 -4.20
CA PHE A 104 19.69 11.40 -5.64
C PHE A 104 20.73 12.37 -6.21
#